data_AF-A0A6N2E5X4-F1
#
_entry.id   AF-A0A6N2E5X4-F1
#
_cell.length_a   1.000
_cell.length_b   1.000
_cell.length_c   1.000
_cell.angle_alpha   90.00
_cell.angle_beta   90.00
_cell.angle_gamma   90.00
#
_symmetry.space_group_name_H-M   'P 1'
#
loop_
_entity.id
_entity.type
_entity.pdbx_description
1 polymer ?
#
loop_
_entity_poly.entity_id
_entity_poly.type
_entity_poly.pdbx_seq_one_letter_code
_entity_poly.pdbx_strand_id
1 'polypeptide(L)'
;MAGKKKGEVITFKVDESLAHALEGIPNRSEFIRNSILHALENACPLCKGVGILTPNQRAHWDRFAEHHSIKECTVCNEFHIVCDESGDGFLPHEHA
;
A
#
# COMPACT_ATOMS: atom_id res chain seq x y z
N MET A 1 0.76 20.31 24.87
CA MET A 1 -0.26 20.61 23.83
C MET A 1 0.44 20.70 22.48
N ALA A 2 0.48 19.60 21.72
CA ALA A 2 1.12 19.59 20.40
C ALA A 2 0.20 20.29 19.39
N GLY A 3 0.63 21.44 18.86
CA GLY A 3 -0.15 22.21 17.90
C GLY A 3 -0.44 21.40 16.64
N LYS A 4 -1.70 21.35 16.22
CA LYS A 4 -2.11 20.81 14.91
C LYS A 4 -1.26 21.49 13.84
N LYS A 5 -0.38 20.73 13.18
CA LYS A 5 0.36 21.21 12.01
C LYS A 5 -0.67 21.67 10.98
N LYS A 6 -0.58 22.93 10.56
CA LYS A 6 -1.41 23.50 9.49
C LYS A 6 -1.23 22.61 8.26
N GLY A 7 -2.32 22.16 7.64
CA GLY A 7 -2.26 21.25 6.50
C GLY A 7 -1.35 21.80 5.40
N GLU A 8 -0.45 20.96 4.89
CA GLU A 8 0.39 21.29 3.75
C GLU A 8 -0.48 21.35 2.48
N VAL A 9 -0.33 22.41 1.70
CA VAL A 9 -1.06 22.59 0.43
C VAL A 9 -0.12 22.18 -0.69
N ILE A 10 -0.48 21.10 -1.39
CA ILE A 10 0.23 20.61 -2.57
C ILE A 10 -0.62 20.93 -3.80
N THR A 11 -0.06 21.65 -4.76
CA THR A 11 -0.68 21.90 -6.05
C THR A 11 -0.12 20.91 -7.06
N PHE A 12 -0.97 20.09 -7.65
CA PHE A 12 -0.57 19.17 -8.72
C PHE A 12 -1.23 19.60 -10.03
N LYS A 13 -0.46 19.49 -11.12
CA LYS A 13 -0.96 19.76 -12.46
C LYS A 13 -1.56 18.46 -13.01
N VAL A 14 -2.77 18.54 -13.54
CA VAL A 14 -3.43 17.42 -14.23
C VAL A 14 -3.22 17.54 -15.74
N ASP A 15 -3.08 16.39 -16.40
CA ASP A 15 -3.28 16.33 -17.85
C ASP A 15 -4.77 16.38 -18.21
N GLU A 16 -5.05 16.48 -19.51
CA GLU A 16 -6.41 16.58 -20.03
C GLU A 16 -7.25 15.33 -19.71
N SER A 17 -6.62 14.15 -19.74
CA SER A 17 -7.31 12.89 -19.48
C SER A 17 -7.83 12.80 -18.04
N LEU A 18 -7.00 13.19 -17.07
CA LEU A 18 -7.37 13.20 -15.66
C LEU A 18 -8.34 14.35 -15.36
N ALA A 19 -8.19 15.51 -16.02
CA ALA A 19 -9.13 16.61 -15.88
C ALA A 19 -10.55 16.20 -16.29
N HIS A 20 -10.68 15.53 -17.45
CA HIS A 20 -11.96 15.04 -17.94
C HIS A 20 -12.55 13.94 -17.05
N ALA A 21 -11.72 13.00 -16.56
CA ALA A 21 -12.16 11.97 -15.62
C ALA A 21 -12.69 12.54 -14.29
N LEU A 22 -12.23 13.73 -13.89
CA LEU A 22 -12.68 14.43 -12.68
C LEU A 22 -13.88 15.37 -12.92
N GLU A 23 -14.37 15.50 -14.16
CA GLU A 23 -15.58 16.27 -14.46
C GLU A 23 -16.80 15.66 -13.77
N GLY A 24 -17.74 16.52 -13.33
CA GLY A 24 -18.94 16.08 -12.61
C GLY A 24 -18.72 15.69 -11.14
N ILE A 25 -17.48 15.50 -10.67
CA ILE A 25 -17.21 15.24 -9.26
C ILE A 25 -17.41 16.54 -8.45
N PRO A 26 -18.34 16.56 -7.47
CA PRO A 26 -18.69 17.79 -6.75
C PRO A 26 -17.56 18.33 -5.88
N ASN A 27 -16.74 17.44 -5.28
CA ASN A 27 -15.56 17.81 -4.51
C ASN A 27 -14.32 17.02 -4.98
N ARG A 28 -13.70 17.49 -6.07
CA ARG A 28 -12.52 16.85 -6.68
C ARG A 28 -11.38 16.67 -5.69
N SER A 29 -11.10 17.67 -4.86
CA SER A 29 -9.99 17.64 -3.89
C SER A 29 -10.17 16.55 -2.84
N GLU A 30 -11.39 16.37 -2.33
CA GLU A 30 -11.72 15.31 -1.38
C GLU A 30 -11.65 13.93 -2.03
N PHE A 31 -12.24 13.79 -3.22
CA PHE A 31 -12.17 12.55 -3.98
C PHE A 31 -10.72 12.12 -4.23
N ILE A 32 -9.87 13.05 -4.68
CA ILE A 32 -8.47 12.78 -4.98
C ILE A 32 -7.69 12.43 -3.71
N ARG A 33 -7.93 13.16 -2.61
CA ARG A 33 -7.31 12.84 -1.32
C ARG A 33 -7.66 11.42 -0.87
N ASN A 34 -8.94 11.07 -0.88
CA ASN A 34 -9.40 9.76 -0.42
C ASN A 34 -8.87 8.65 -1.35
N SER A 35 -8.87 8.89 -2.65
CA SER A 35 -8.33 7.95 -3.65
C SER A 35 -6.84 7.70 -3.45
N ILE A 36 -6.05 8.76 -3.23
CA ILE A 36 -4.61 8.64 -2.97
C ILE A 36 -4.36 7.90 -1.66
N LEU A 37 -5.06 8.26 -0.58
CA LEU A 37 -4.91 7.58 0.71
C LEU A 37 -5.24 6.08 0.60
N HIS A 38 -6.36 5.76 -0.02
CA HIS A 38 -6.76 4.37 -0.25
C HIS A 38 -5.76 3.61 -1.12
N ALA A 39 -5.24 4.25 -2.17
CA ALA A 39 -4.20 3.64 -3.01
C ALA A 39 -2.91 3.38 -2.22
N LEU A 40 -2.52 4.28 -1.32
CA LEU A 40 -1.32 4.13 -0.48
C LEU A 40 -1.49 3.09 0.62
N GLU A 41 -2.67 2.99 1.23
CA GLU A 41 -3.00 1.97 2.24
C GLU A 41 -2.93 0.56 1.67
N ASN A 42 -3.36 0.38 0.43
CA ASN A 42 -3.37 -0.91 -0.26
C ASN A 42 -2.11 -1.15 -1.13
N ALA A 43 -1.18 -0.19 -1.20
CA ALA A 43 0.04 -0.35 -1.98
C ALA A 43 0.98 -1.35 -1.31
N CYS A 44 1.69 -2.14 -2.12
CA CYS A 44 2.74 -3.04 -1.61
C CYS A 44 3.72 -2.25 -0.72
N PRO A 45 3.91 -2.62 0.55
CA PRO A 45 4.67 -1.82 1.51
C PRO A 45 6.16 -1.72 1.16
N LEU A 46 6.66 -2.67 0.37
CA LEU A 46 8.05 -2.76 -0.05
C LEU A 46 8.35 -1.88 -1.28
N CYS A 47 7.61 -2.08 -2.38
CA CYS A 47 7.82 -1.32 -3.62
C CYS A 47 7.02 -0.01 -3.68
N LYS A 48 6.17 0.26 -2.69
CA LYS A 48 5.27 1.43 -2.64
C LYS A 48 4.36 1.54 -3.87
N GLY A 49 3.86 0.40 -4.35
CA GLY A 49 2.96 0.33 -5.50
C GLY A 49 3.65 0.41 -6.87
N VAL A 50 4.98 0.51 -6.93
CA VAL A 50 5.73 0.56 -8.21
C VAL A 50 5.69 -0.78 -8.96
N GLY A 51 5.46 -1.89 -8.27
CA GLY A 51 5.36 -3.24 -8.86
C GLY A 51 6.70 -3.89 -9.23
N ILE A 52 7.81 -3.16 -9.13
CA ILE A 52 9.17 -3.68 -9.34
C ILE A 52 10.09 -3.26 -8.18
N LEU A 53 11.05 -4.13 -7.84
CA LEU A 53 12.08 -3.81 -6.83
C LEU A 53 13.33 -3.25 -7.51
N THR A 54 13.88 -2.19 -6.95
CA THR A 54 15.25 -1.75 -7.27
C THR A 54 16.27 -2.83 -6.90
N PRO A 55 17.50 -2.81 -7.46
CA PRO A 55 18.53 -3.81 -7.13
C PRO A 55 18.81 -3.92 -5.62
N ASN A 56 18.86 -2.80 -4.91
CA ASN A 56 19.07 -2.81 -3.45
C ASN A 56 17.87 -3.40 -2.71
N GLN A 57 16.64 -3.04 -3.10
CA GLN A 57 15.43 -3.64 -2.52
C GLN A 57 15.34 -5.15 -2.80
N ARG A 58 15.78 -5.60 -3.98
CA ARG A 58 15.86 -7.02 -4.32
C ARG A 58 16.83 -7.74 -3.38
N ALA A 59 18.04 -7.23 -3.20
CA ALA A 59 19.01 -7.82 -2.27
C ALA A 59 18.49 -7.90 -0.82
N HIS A 60 17.78 -6.86 -0.35
CA HIS A 60 17.13 -6.88 0.95
C HIS A 60 15.98 -7.89 1.04
N TRP A 61 15.17 -7.98 -0.03
CA TRP A 61 14.10 -8.95 -0.13
C TRP A 61 14.61 -10.40 -0.13
N ASP A 62 15.67 -10.68 -0.89
CA ASP A 62 16.23 -12.02 -1.00
C ASP A 62 16.72 -12.52 0.38
N ARG A 63 17.41 -11.65 1.14
CA ARG A 63 17.81 -11.94 2.52
C ARG A 63 16.62 -12.15 3.46
N PHE A 64 15.56 -11.35 3.31
CA PHE A 64 14.34 -11.51 4.11
C PHE A 64 13.66 -12.86 3.81
N ALA A 65 13.63 -13.24 2.53
CA ALA A 65 13.03 -14.47 2.03
C ALA A 65 13.81 -15.74 2.39
N GLU A 66 15.02 -15.63 2.94
CA GLU A 66 15.78 -16.78 3.48
C GLU A 66 15.06 -17.46 4.66
N HIS A 67 14.29 -16.67 5.43
CA HIS A 67 13.55 -17.12 6.61
C HIS A 67 12.04 -16.87 6.52
N HIS A 68 11.58 -16.37 5.38
CA HIS A 68 10.18 -16.05 5.15
C HIS A 68 9.73 -16.54 3.78
N SER A 69 8.69 -17.36 3.76
CA SER A 69 8.13 -17.93 2.53
C SER A 69 6.81 -17.25 2.16
N ILE A 70 6.52 -17.12 0.85
CA ILE A 70 5.19 -16.71 0.38
C ILE A 70 4.35 -17.97 0.21
N LYS A 71 3.16 -18.01 0.81
CA LYS A 71 2.18 -19.09 0.68
C LYS A 71 0.84 -18.53 0.19
N GLU A 72 0.03 -19.38 -0.42
CA GLU A 72 -1.35 -19.06 -0.78
C GLU A 72 -2.29 -19.48 0.36
N CYS A 73 -3.17 -18.56 0.79
CA CYS A 73 -4.19 -18.87 1.79
C CYS A 73 -5.25 -19.78 1.18
N THR A 74 -5.59 -20.88 1.86
CA THR A 74 -6.58 -21.86 1.38
C THR A 74 -8.03 -21.40 1.51
N VAL A 75 -8.29 -20.28 2.20
CA VAL A 75 -9.64 -19.73 2.45
C VAL A 75 -9.99 -18.61 1.47
N CYS A 76 -9.09 -17.64 1.26
CA CYS A 76 -9.32 -16.49 0.40
C CYS A 76 -8.50 -16.49 -0.91
N ASN A 77 -7.61 -17.47 -1.12
CA ASN A 77 -6.71 -17.56 -2.28
C ASN A 77 -5.73 -16.38 -2.44
N GLU A 78 -5.51 -15.60 -1.37
CA GLU A 78 -4.54 -14.50 -1.38
C GLU A 78 -3.15 -14.98 -0.92
N PHE A 79 -2.11 -14.35 -1.47
CA PHE A 79 -0.73 -14.62 -1.06
C PHE A 79 -0.38 -13.89 0.23
N HIS A 80 0.22 -14.61 1.16
CA HIS A 80 0.70 -14.07 2.44
C HIS A 80 2.12 -14.55 2.74
N ILE A 81 2.85 -13.76 3.51
CA ILE A 81 4.22 -14.07 3.95
C ILE A 81 4.14 -14.83 5.27
N VAL A 82 4.87 -15.93 5.37
CA VAL A 82 4.97 -16.79 6.56
C VAL A 82 6.41 -16.78 7.05
N CYS A 83 6.59 -16.53 8.34
CA CYS A 83 7.90 -16.66 9.00
C CYS A 83 8.17 -18.14 9.29
N ASP A 84 9.36 -18.61 8.92
CA ASP A 84 9.78 -19.99 9.15
C ASP A 84 10.36 -20.18 10.58
N GLU A 85 10.76 -19.09 11.25
CA GLU A 85 11.15 -19.11 12.66
C GLU A 85 9.88 -19.13 13.54
N SER A 86 9.61 -20.31 14.11
CA SER A 86 8.45 -20.57 14.96
C SER A 86 8.53 -19.72 16.24
N GLY A 87 7.82 -18.59 16.26
CA GLY A 87 7.66 -17.73 17.42
C GLY A 87 6.31 -17.03 17.37
N ASP A 88 5.26 -17.77 17.75
CA ASP A 88 4.01 -17.30 18.35
C ASP A 88 3.53 -15.90 17.92
N GLY A 89 2.78 -15.84 16.82
CA GLY A 89 2.11 -14.59 16.42
C GLY A 89 1.18 -14.65 15.22
N PHE A 90 0.91 -15.83 14.64
CA PHE A 90 -0.11 -15.94 13.59
C PHE A 90 -1.47 -16.16 14.25
N LEU A 91 -2.16 -15.07 14.59
CA LEU A 91 -3.61 -15.14 14.83
C LEU A 91 -4.25 -15.57 13.50
N PRO A 92 -4.92 -16.72 13.42
CA PRO A 92 -5.69 -17.06 12.24
C PRO A 92 -6.73 -15.97 12.04
N HIS A 93 -6.73 -15.39 10.84
CA HIS A 93 -7.64 -14.34 10.39
C HIS A 93 -9.07 -14.56 10.91
N GLU A 94 -9.55 -13.74 11.85
CA GLU A 94 -10.98 -13.68 12.21
C GLU A 94 -11.70 -12.91 11.09
N HIS A 95 -12.50 -13.62 10.30
CA HIS A 95 -13.40 -13.01 9.33
C HIS A 95 -14.63 -12.50 10.09
N ALA A 96 -14.76 -11.18 10.23
CA ALA A 96 -15.98 -10.50 10.64
C ALA A 96 -16.78 -10.04 9.41
#